data_AF-W7T2G5-F1
#
_entry.id   AF-W7T2G5-F1
#
_cell.length_a   1.000
_cell.length_b   1.000
_cell.length_c   1.000
_cell.angle_alpha   90.00
_cell.angle_beta   90.00
_cell.angle_gamma   90.00
#
_symmetry.space_group_name_H-M   'P 1'
#
loop_
_entity.id
_entity.type
_entity.pdbx_description
1 polymer ?
#
loop_
_entity_poly.entity_id
_entity_poly.type
_entity_poly.pdbx_seq_one_letter_code
_entity_poly.pdbx_strand_id
1 'polypeptide(L)'
;MRDLDLVADDKWPDALRLLAAEPETWQAILLPGGYTSWWLARNASLAGSSPRSWRLPDADALAGVYDPIPDVGVRTDLLAAIGVRASLVVTDAADVTDVLQRLGDPSRDVPSGVAMRAHGVLAEAVRSGAVDAGDVELDERVRALSGASVSGEHTVVLDSPWLLAAFTPDQVVAADPDDAEPLAELLDLPLAADEVDADALIGNGQPVSWSDLGAVVAASELLDRPVPEGLVVVYDELSVRRGDTRYPVAWWVTEDGVVHAEDTPAGLSRALAWAVDCWHDRHLLAALLDDPTAATYLS
;
A
#
# COMPACT_ATOMS: atom_id res chain seq x y z
N MET A 1 13.82 -36.40 -12.06
CA MET A 1 15.08 -35.92 -11.49
C MET A 1 15.37 -36.70 -10.23
N ARG A 2 16.57 -37.25 -10.09
CA ARG A 2 17.08 -37.94 -8.89
C ARG A 2 18.40 -37.28 -8.51
N ASP A 3 18.79 -37.39 -7.24
CA ASP A 3 20.10 -36.99 -6.72
C ASP A 3 20.42 -35.48 -6.76
N LEU A 4 19.40 -34.60 -6.89
CA LEU A 4 19.60 -33.14 -6.80
C LEU A 4 19.96 -32.67 -5.38
N ASP A 5 19.69 -33.49 -4.37
CA ASP A 5 20.15 -33.34 -3.00
C ASP A 5 21.68 -33.47 -2.86
N LEU A 6 22.38 -33.97 -3.89
CA LEU A 6 23.84 -34.07 -3.91
C LEU A 6 24.53 -32.86 -4.56
N VAL A 7 23.78 -31.88 -5.07
CA VAL A 7 24.34 -30.67 -5.68
C VAL A 7 24.94 -29.79 -4.59
N ALA A 8 26.25 -29.52 -4.69
CA ALA A 8 26.91 -28.58 -3.79
C ALA A 8 26.37 -27.16 -4.00
N ASP A 9 26.30 -26.36 -2.93
CA ASP A 9 25.70 -25.03 -2.95
C ASP A 9 26.29 -24.10 -4.02
N ASP A 10 27.59 -24.22 -4.32
CA ASP A 10 28.28 -23.42 -5.34
C ASP A 10 28.06 -23.92 -6.79
N LYS A 11 27.41 -25.09 -6.96
CA LYS A 11 27.20 -25.75 -8.27
C LYS A 11 25.77 -25.64 -8.78
N TRP A 12 24.86 -25.03 -8.03
CA TRP A 12 23.47 -24.84 -8.48
C TRP A 12 23.33 -24.10 -9.81
N PRO A 13 24.07 -23.00 -10.10
CA PRO A 13 23.97 -22.35 -11.41
C PRO A 13 24.36 -23.27 -12.57
N ASP A 14 25.36 -24.14 -12.37
CA ASP A 14 25.77 -25.14 -13.36
C ASP A 14 24.71 -26.24 -13.52
N ALA A 15 24.17 -26.75 -12.40
CA ALA A 15 23.12 -27.76 -12.40
C ALA A 15 21.86 -27.26 -13.12
N LEU A 16 21.42 -26.03 -12.85
CA LEU A 16 20.26 -25.42 -13.48
C LEU A 16 20.44 -25.29 -15.00
N ARG A 17 21.62 -24.88 -15.46
CA ARG A 17 21.93 -24.83 -16.90
C ARG A 17 21.87 -26.21 -17.56
N LEU A 18 22.34 -27.26 -16.89
CA LEU A 18 22.24 -28.64 -17.38
C LEU A 18 20.77 -29.11 -17.44
N LEU A 19 19.99 -28.84 -16.39
CA LEU A 19 18.57 -29.20 -16.34
C LEU A 19 17.77 -28.51 -17.44
N ALA A 20 18.06 -27.24 -17.75
CA ALA A 20 17.38 -26.50 -18.81
C ALA A 20 17.86 -26.84 -20.23
N ALA A 21 19.02 -27.49 -20.38
CA ALA A 21 19.51 -27.96 -21.68
C ALA A 21 18.73 -29.20 -22.18
N GLU A 22 18.17 -29.99 -21.26
CA GLU A 22 17.39 -31.19 -21.58
C GLU A 22 15.89 -30.87 -21.74
N PRO A 23 15.27 -31.12 -22.92
CA PRO A 23 13.89 -30.69 -23.20
C PRO A 23 12.84 -31.20 -22.21
N GLU A 24 12.95 -32.45 -21.76
CA GLU A 24 12.00 -33.06 -20.82
C GLU A 24 12.05 -32.39 -19.44
N THR A 25 13.25 -32.08 -18.97
CA THR A 25 13.48 -31.42 -17.69
C THR A 25 13.05 -29.96 -17.75
N TRP A 26 13.38 -29.28 -18.85
CA TRP A 26 12.93 -27.91 -19.09
C TRP A 26 11.40 -27.79 -19.09
N GLN A 27 10.69 -28.70 -19.78
CA GLN A 27 9.23 -28.75 -19.74
C GLN A 27 8.68 -29.00 -18.33
N ALA A 28 9.33 -29.86 -17.55
CA ALA A 28 8.94 -30.13 -16.18
C ALA A 28 9.14 -28.91 -15.25
N ILE A 29 10.18 -28.09 -15.49
CA ILE A 29 10.43 -26.83 -14.77
C ILE A 29 9.37 -25.78 -15.13
N LEU A 30 9.05 -25.64 -16.42
CA LEU A 30 8.08 -24.65 -16.89
C LEU A 30 6.62 -24.97 -16.56
N LEU A 31 6.32 -26.18 -16.09
CA LEU A 31 4.97 -26.56 -15.72
C LEU A 31 4.46 -25.67 -14.56
N PRO A 32 3.41 -24.84 -14.77
CA PRO A 32 2.87 -23.99 -13.72
C PRO A 32 2.34 -24.84 -12.55
N GLY A 33 2.73 -24.50 -11.32
CA GLY A 33 2.40 -25.30 -10.14
C GLY A 33 3.02 -26.71 -10.13
N GLY A 34 4.00 -26.96 -11.00
CA GLY A 34 4.68 -28.24 -11.10
C GLY A 34 5.53 -28.55 -9.88
N TYR A 35 5.64 -29.84 -9.55
CA TYR A 35 6.47 -30.31 -8.43
C TYR A 35 7.95 -29.91 -8.58
N THR A 36 8.48 -29.93 -9.80
CA THR A 36 9.89 -29.60 -10.08
C THR A 36 10.24 -28.16 -9.74
N SER A 37 9.46 -27.20 -10.24
CA SER A 37 9.68 -25.77 -9.98
C SER A 37 9.51 -25.45 -8.51
N TRP A 38 8.46 -25.99 -7.86
CA TRP A 38 8.28 -25.89 -6.41
C TRP A 38 9.49 -26.43 -5.63
N TRP A 39 9.99 -27.61 -6.01
CA TRP A 39 11.13 -28.24 -5.33
C TRP A 39 12.41 -27.41 -5.53
N LEU A 40 12.68 -26.94 -6.74
CA LEU A 40 13.84 -26.08 -7.03
C LEU A 40 13.76 -24.75 -6.30
N ALA A 41 12.58 -24.12 -6.22
CA ALA A 41 12.37 -22.88 -5.50
C ALA A 41 12.74 -22.97 -4.02
N ARG A 42 12.58 -24.16 -3.42
CA ARG A 42 12.85 -24.41 -2.01
C ARG A 42 14.26 -24.92 -1.73
N ASN A 43 14.85 -25.68 -2.66
CA ASN A 43 16.10 -26.43 -2.39
C ASN A 43 17.30 -25.91 -3.17
N ALA A 44 17.12 -25.17 -4.27
CA ALA A 44 18.26 -24.58 -4.97
C ALA A 44 18.89 -23.46 -4.13
N SER A 45 20.20 -23.27 -4.27
CA SER A 45 20.93 -22.14 -3.66
C SER A 45 21.52 -21.26 -4.75
N LEU A 46 21.11 -20.00 -4.79
CA LEU A 46 21.61 -18.96 -5.69
C LEU A 46 22.27 -17.88 -4.85
N ALA A 47 23.57 -17.68 -5.04
CA ALA A 47 24.37 -16.74 -4.25
C ALA A 47 24.21 -16.92 -2.73
N GLY A 48 24.07 -18.18 -2.27
CA GLY A 48 23.93 -18.53 -0.85
C GLY A 48 22.51 -18.40 -0.28
N SER A 49 21.48 -18.20 -1.10
CA SER A 49 20.09 -18.11 -0.65
C SER A 49 19.13 -18.80 -1.61
N SER A 50 17.93 -19.12 -1.14
CA SER A 50 16.90 -19.75 -1.99
C SER A 50 16.48 -18.83 -3.13
N PRO A 51 16.04 -19.35 -4.29
CA PRO A 51 15.48 -18.53 -5.37
C PRO A 51 14.42 -17.53 -4.90
N ARG A 52 13.54 -17.94 -3.98
CA ARG A 52 12.43 -17.11 -3.46
C ARG A 52 12.90 -15.91 -2.63
N SER A 53 14.16 -15.92 -2.20
CA SER A 53 14.80 -14.82 -1.46
C SER A 53 15.23 -13.66 -2.37
N TRP A 54 15.17 -13.85 -3.69
CA TRP A 54 15.62 -12.88 -4.69
C TRP A 54 14.47 -12.38 -5.56
N ARG A 55 14.64 -11.18 -6.10
CA ARG A 55 13.85 -10.67 -7.24
C ARG A 55 14.67 -10.70 -8.53
N LEU A 56 13.97 -10.67 -9.66
CA LEU A 56 14.62 -10.39 -10.94
C LEU A 56 15.16 -8.95 -10.97
N PRO A 57 16.25 -8.67 -11.73
CA PRO A 57 16.85 -7.33 -11.78
C PRO A 57 15.88 -6.23 -12.24
N ASP A 58 14.98 -6.55 -13.17
CA ASP A 58 13.95 -5.67 -13.74
C ASP A 58 12.63 -5.64 -12.95
N ALA A 59 12.50 -6.43 -11.88
CA ALA A 59 11.32 -6.43 -11.01
C ALA A 59 11.35 -5.26 -10.01
N ASP A 60 11.36 -4.02 -10.50
CA ASP A 60 11.46 -2.81 -9.68
C ASP A 60 10.30 -2.62 -8.70
N ALA A 61 9.16 -3.25 -8.97
CA ALA A 61 8.02 -3.29 -8.06
C ALA A 61 8.31 -3.99 -6.73
N LEU A 62 9.43 -4.73 -6.62
CA LEU A 62 9.90 -5.43 -5.42
C LEU A 62 11.14 -4.80 -4.78
N ALA A 63 11.59 -3.64 -5.28
CA ALA A 63 12.80 -2.99 -4.79
C ALA A 63 12.73 -2.73 -3.27
N GLY A 64 13.83 -3.02 -2.57
CA GLY A 64 13.94 -2.89 -1.11
C GLY A 64 13.37 -4.07 -0.33
N VAL A 65 12.23 -4.64 -0.76
CA VAL A 65 11.65 -5.85 -0.13
C VAL A 65 12.50 -7.07 -0.45
N TYR A 66 12.87 -7.25 -1.71
CA TYR A 66 13.77 -8.31 -2.17
C TYR A 66 14.97 -7.74 -2.90
N ASP A 67 16.13 -8.36 -2.66
CA ASP A 67 17.38 -7.97 -3.32
C ASP A 67 17.39 -8.54 -4.75
N PRO A 68 17.92 -7.78 -5.74
CA PRO A 68 18.07 -8.32 -7.08
C PRO A 68 19.06 -9.47 -7.06
N ILE A 69 18.72 -10.56 -7.73
CA ILE A 69 19.65 -11.67 -7.89
C ILE A 69 20.93 -11.19 -8.60
N PRO A 70 22.14 -11.52 -8.09
CA PRO A 70 23.37 -11.23 -8.81
C PRO A 70 23.46 -12.04 -10.11
N ASP A 71 24.32 -11.63 -11.03
CA ASP A 71 24.57 -12.40 -12.25
C ASP A 71 25.25 -13.73 -11.90
N VAL A 72 24.45 -14.80 -11.94
CA VAL A 72 24.87 -16.20 -11.73
C VAL A 72 25.03 -16.96 -13.06
N GLY A 73 24.95 -16.27 -14.19
CA GLY A 73 25.04 -16.88 -15.53
C GLY A 73 23.88 -17.83 -15.84
N VAL A 74 22.69 -17.56 -15.28
CA VAL A 74 21.46 -18.31 -15.52
C VAL A 74 20.44 -17.41 -16.21
N ARG A 75 19.73 -17.94 -17.22
CA ARG A 75 18.74 -17.17 -17.98
C ARG A 75 17.56 -16.75 -17.09
N THR A 76 17.03 -15.55 -17.34
CA THR A 76 15.95 -14.93 -16.56
C THR A 76 14.66 -15.74 -16.54
N ASP A 77 14.31 -16.39 -17.65
CA ASP A 77 13.14 -17.26 -17.77
C ASP A 77 13.24 -18.49 -16.87
N LEU A 78 14.43 -19.10 -16.79
CA LEU A 78 14.69 -20.19 -15.85
C LEU A 78 14.68 -19.70 -14.40
N LEU A 79 15.29 -18.55 -14.11
CA LEU A 79 15.27 -17.95 -12.77
C LEU A 79 13.83 -17.71 -12.27
N ALA A 80 12.98 -17.14 -13.12
CA ALA A 80 11.56 -16.94 -12.81
C ALA A 80 10.84 -18.28 -12.57
N ALA A 81 11.08 -19.28 -13.43
CA ALA A 81 10.43 -20.59 -13.32
C ALA A 81 10.81 -21.36 -12.05
N ILE A 82 11.99 -21.09 -11.47
CA ILE A 82 12.43 -21.69 -10.20
C ILE A 82 12.16 -20.78 -8.99
N GLY A 83 11.36 -19.72 -9.15
CA GLY A 83 10.86 -18.94 -8.01
C GLY A 83 11.64 -17.66 -7.68
N VAL A 84 12.59 -17.22 -8.51
CA VAL A 84 13.08 -15.84 -8.41
C VAL A 84 11.95 -14.88 -8.78
N ARG A 85 11.64 -13.95 -7.88
CA ARG A 85 10.38 -13.18 -7.93
C ARG A 85 10.41 -12.15 -9.06
N ALA A 86 9.47 -12.28 -10.01
CA ALA A 86 9.19 -11.27 -11.02
C ALA A 86 8.14 -10.25 -10.55
N SER A 87 7.28 -10.67 -9.61
CA SER A 87 6.22 -9.89 -8.99
C SER A 87 6.01 -10.34 -7.54
N LEU A 88 5.27 -9.55 -6.76
CA LEU A 88 4.87 -9.95 -5.43
C LEU A 88 3.67 -10.88 -5.52
N VAL A 89 3.85 -12.12 -5.05
CA VAL A 89 2.79 -13.11 -4.92
C VAL A 89 2.99 -13.78 -3.57
N VAL A 90 1.91 -13.86 -2.81
CA VAL A 90 1.81 -14.59 -1.56
C VAL A 90 0.74 -15.66 -1.71
N THR A 91 1.04 -16.89 -1.31
CA THR A 91 0.11 -18.03 -1.46
C THR A 91 -0.28 -18.69 -0.15
N ASP A 92 0.47 -18.42 0.92
CA ASP A 92 0.26 -19.00 2.24
C ASP A 92 0.77 -18.04 3.32
N ALA A 93 0.52 -18.39 4.58
CA ALA A 93 0.95 -17.60 5.73
C ALA A 93 2.47 -17.42 5.79
N ALA A 94 3.26 -18.40 5.33
CA ALA A 94 4.72 -18.31 5.34
C ALA A 94 5.25 -17.24 4.36
N ASP A 95 4.59 -17.09 3.21
CA ASP A 95 4.90 -16.02 2.26
C ASP A 95 4.56 -14.64 2.82
N VAL A 96 3.40 -14.53 3.50
CA VAL A 96 3.00 -13.29 4.17
C VAL A 96 4.02 -12.93 5.27
N THR A 97 4.40 -13.90 6.12
CA THR A 97 5.44 -13.73 7.13
C THR A 97 6.76 -13.23 6.52
N ASP A 98 7.26 -13.84 5.43
CA ASP A 98 8.51 -13.40 4.77
C ASP A 98 8.42 -11.95 4.29
N VAL A 99 7.30 -11.55 3.70
CA VAL A 99 7.08 -10.18 3.24
C VAL A 99 7.02 -9.21 4.43
N LEU A 100 6.27 -9.55 5.49
CA LEU A 100 6.15 -8.71 6.69
C LEU A 100 7.50 -8.54 7.39
N GLN A 101 8.31 -9.59 7.55
CA GLN A 101 9.65 -9.49 8.11
C GLN A 101 10.55 -8.57 7.28
N ARG A 102 10.47 -8.63 5.94
CA ARG A 102 11.25 -7.75 5.05
C ARG A 102 10.77 -6.30 5.11
N LEU A 103 9.46 -6.09 5.21
CA LEU A 103 8.89 -4.76 5.42
C LEU A 103 9.26 -4.20 6.80
N GLY A 104 9.33 -5.04 7.83
CA GLY A 104 9.72 -4.70 9.19
C GLY A 104 11.22 -4.48 9.38
N ASP A 105 12.08 -4.92 8.46
CA ASP A 105 13.54 -4.81 8.61
C ASP A 105 14.06 -3.35 8.48
N PRO A 106 14.61 -2.73 9.54
CA PRO A 106 15.10 -1.35 9.49
C PRO A 106 16.35 -1.17 8.62
N SER A 107 17.03 -2.25 8.24
CA SER A 107 18.17 -2.19 7.31
C SER A 107 17.74 -2.11 5.84
N ARG A 108 16.46 -2.36 5.54
CA ARG A 108 15.89 -2.29 4.20
C ARG A 108 15.33 -0.91 3.90
N ASP A 109 15.81 -0.34 2.79
CA ASP A 109 15.28 0.89 2.20
C ASP A 109 14.19 0.51 1.18
N VAL A 110 12.94 0.52 1.65
CA VAL A 110 11.77 0.15 0.84
C VAL A 110 11.06 1.42 0.38
N PRO A 111 10.98 1.70 -0.93
CA PRO A 111 10.26 2.87 -1.43
C PRO A 111 8.79 2.84 -1.00
N SER A 112 8.21 3.99 -0.62
CA SER A 112 6.84 4.06 -0.08
C SER A 112 5.80 3.44 -1.03
N GLY A 113 5.92 3.68 -2.34
CA GLY A 113 5.01 3.08 -3.32
C GLY A 113 5.14 1.55 -3.43
N VAL A 114 6.31 0.97 -3.13
CA VAL A 114 6.50 -0.49 -3.06
C VAL A 114 5.86 -1.02 -1.78
N ALA A 115 6.09 -0.37 -0.63
CA ALA A 115 5.47 -0.75 0.63
C ALA A 115 3.93 -0.72 0.57
N MET A 116 3.35 0.35 0.02
CA MET A 116 1.90 0.46 -0.18
C MET A 116 1.32 -0.68 -1.02
N ARG A 117 1.93 -0.98 -2.17
CA ARG A 117 1.48 -2.11 -3.00
C ARG A 117 1.67 -3.45 -2.31
N ALA A 118 2.74 -3.61 -1.51
CA ALA A 118 2.94 -4.82 -0.74
C ALA A 118 1.83 -4.99 0.29
N HIS A 119 1.50 -3.95 1.07
CA HIS A 119 0.36 -3.98 1.99
C HIS A 119 -0.94 -4.34 1.29
N GLY A 120 -1.24 -3.78 0.10
CA GLY A 120 -2.43 -4.16 -0.66
C GLY A 120 -2.45 -5.64 -1.08
N VAL A 121 -1.31 -6.22 -1.48
CA VAL A 121 -1.20 -7.66 -1.75
C VAL A 121 -1.44 -8.50 -0.50
N LEU A 122 -0.96 -8.05 0.67
CA LEU A 122 -1.17 -8.75 1.94
C LEU A 122 -2.62 -8.66 2.40
N ALA A 123 -3.22 -7.48 2.32
CA ALA A 123 -4.62 -7.25 2.64
C ALA A 123 -5.55 -8.08 1.74
N GLU A 124 -5.28 -8.15 0.43
CA GLU A 124 -6.04 -8.98 -0.50
C GLU A 124 -5.94 -10.48 -0.16
N ALA A 125 -4.78 -10.95 0.31
CA ALA A 125 -4.60 -12.35 0.71
C ALA A 125 -5.52 -12.71 1.89
N VAL A 126 -5.68 -11.80 2.85
CA VAL A 126 -6.59 -11.96 3.99
C VAL A 126 -8.05 -11.81 3.56
N ARG A 127 -8.38 -10.74 2.84
CA ARG A 127 -9.74 -10.45 2.35
C ARG A 127 -10.32 -11.57 1.48
N SER A 128 -9.51 -12.16 0.62
CA SER A 128 -9.92 -13.27 -0.25
C SER A 128 -10.03 -14.61 0.49
N GLY A 129 -9.58 -14.70 1.74
CA GLY A 129 -9.49 -15.93 2.53
C GLY A 129 -8.42 -16.90 2.06
N ALA A 130 -7.46 -16.42 1.24
CA ALA A 130 -6.31 -17.22 0.82
C ALA A 130 -5.33 -17.47 1.98
N VAL A 131 -5.28 -16.53 2.93
CA VAL A 131 -4.47 -16.61 4.15
C VAL A 131 -5.35 -16.24 5.35
N ASP A 132 -5.29 -17.04 6.40
CA ASP A 132 -5.86 -16.69 7.71
C ASP A 132 -4.85 -15.83 8.47
N ALA A 133 -5.26 -14.64 8.91
CA ALA A 133 -4.41 -13.72 9.67
C ALA A 133 -3.84 -14.37 10.95
N GLY A 134 -4.61 -15.26 11.60
CA GLY A 134 -4.18 -15.95 12.82
C GLY A 134 -3.06 -16.97 12.62
N ASP A 135 -2.79 -17.39 11.38
CA ASP A 135 -1.71 -18.32 11.02
C ASP A 135 -0.38 -17.59 10.69
N VAL A 136 -0.40 -16.26 10.61
CA VAL A 136 0.75 -15.44 10.23
C VAL A 136 1.61 -15.12 11.46
N GLU A 137 2.93 -15.28 11.32
CA GLU A 137 3.88 -14.85 12.35
C GLU A 137 4.23 -13.37 12.17
N LEU A 138 3.81 -12.53 13.11
CA LEU A 138 4.06 -11.09 13.09
C LEU A 138 5.42 -10.73 13.69
N ASP A 139 6.02 -9.69 13.11
CA ASP A 139 7.13 -8.96 13.71
C ASP A 139 6.57 -7.82 14.57
N GLU A 140 7.33 -7.35 15.57
CA GLU A 140 6.99 -6.18 16.37
C GLU A 140 7.05 -4.88 15.56
N ARG A 141 7.57 -4.96 14.32
CA ARG A 141 7.85 -3.80 13.46
C ARG A 141 7.03 -3.82 12.17
N VAL A 142 6.53 -2.65 11.81
CA VAL A 142 5.79 -2.41 10.56
C VAL A 142 6.45 -1.29 9.76
N ARG A 143 6.18 -1.24 8.45
CA ARG A 143 6.64 -0.17 7.58
C ARG A 143 5.62 0.96 7.58
N ALA A 144 5.99 2.10 8.16
CA ALA A 144 5.14 3.28 8.20
C ALA A 144 5.13 4.05 6.86
N LEU A 145 4.20 4.98 6.71
CA LEU A 145 4.01 5.86 5.56
C LEU A 145 5.25 6.70 5.27
N SER A 146 6.01 7.07 6.31
CA SER A 146 7.32 7.73 6.16
C SER A 146 8.38 6.88 5.45
N GLY A 147 8.15 5.57 5.32
CA GLY A 147 9.15 4.59 4.88
C GLY A 147 10.03 4.07 6.03
N ALA A 148 9.87 4.57 7.26
CA ALA A 148 10.58 4.03 8.41
C ALA A 148 9.98 2.69 8.84
N SER A 149 10.84 1.75 9.22
CA SER A 149 10.42 0.61 10.03
C SER A 149 10.26 1.10 11.47
N VAL A 150 9.08 0.92 12.06
CA VAL A 150 8.68 1.43 13.38
C VAL A 150 8.04 0.31 14.19
N SER A 151 7.91 0.49 15.51
CA SER A 151 7.17 -0.48 16.34
C SER A 151 5.65 -0.38 16.08
N GLY A 152 4.97 -1.53 16.06
CA GLY A 152 3.52 -1.62 15.89
C GLY A 152 2.69 -0.99 17.02
N GLU A 153 3.24 -0.90 18.24
CA GLU A 153 2.50 -0.49 19.46
C GLU A 153 1.85 0.91 19.35
N HIS A 154 2.39 1.79 18.49
CA HIS A 154 1.93 3.17 18.33
C HIS A 154 1.57 3.51 16.88
N THR A 155 1.24 2.49 16.09
CA THR A 155 0.84 2.65 14.69
C THR A 155 -0.61 2.28 14.45
N VAL A 156 -1.21 2.96 13.50
CA VAL A 156 -2.57 2.70 13.01
C VAL A 156 -2.54 2.36 11.53
N VAL A 157 -3.52 1.60 11.07
CA VAL A 157 -3.79 1.47 9.63
C VAL A 157 -4.72 2.61 9.20
N LEU A 158 -4.36 3.33 8.14
CA LEU A 158 -5.20 4.41 7.62
C LEU A 158 -6.39 3.85 6.84
N ASP A 159 -7.58 3.96 7.40
CA ASP A 159 -8.84 3.55 6.78
C ASP A 159 -9.50 4.67 5.97
N SER A 160 -9.30 5.92 6.40
CA SER A 160 -9.98 7.07 5.81
C SER A 160 -9.02 8.25 5.57
N PRO A 161 -9.07 8.92 4.41
CA PRO A 161 -8.05 9.90 4.03
C PRO A 161 -8.07 11.20 4.85
N TRP A 162 -9.19 11.58 5.47
CA TRP A 162 -9.26 12.76 6.34
C TRP A 162 -8.51 12.59 7.65
N LEU A 163 -8.39 11.34 8.13
CA LEU A 163 -7.73 11.01 9.38
C LEU A 163 -6.23 11.28 9.31
N LEU A 164 -5.61 11.22 8.13
CA LEU A 164 -4.16 11.31 7.95
C LEU A 164 -3.54 12.55 8.62
N ALA A 165 -4.23 13.70 8.58
CA ALA A 165 -3.73 14.94 9.17
C ALA A 165 -3.68 14.91 10.71
N ALA A 166 -4.39 13.99 11.35
CA ALA A 166 -4.36 13.77 12.78
C ALA A 166 -3.16 12.91 13.24
N PHE A 167 -2.34 12.37 12.32
CA PHE A 167 -1.22 11.48 12.64
C PHE A 167 0.09 11.97 12.02
N THR A 168 1.21 11.60 12.64
CA THR A 168 2.53 11.77 11.99
C THR A 168 2.79 10.61 11.02
N PRO A 169 3.59 10.80 9.96
CA PRO A 169 3.87 9.75 8.98
C PRO A 169 4.47 8.45 9.57
N ASP A 170 5.14 8.52 10.72
CA ASP A 170 5.71 7.35 11.43
C ASP A 170 4.66 6.55 12.20
N GLN A 171 3.45 7.11 12.41
CA GLN A 171 2.36 6.45 13.13
C GLN A 171 1.37 5.75 12.19
N VAL A 172 1.55 5.86 10.88
CA VAL A 172 0.53 5.44 9.91
C VAL A 172 1.08 4.34 9.01
N VAL A 173 0.38 3.22 8.94
CA VAL A 173 0.56 2.21 7.89
C VAL A 173 -0.38 2.56 6.75
N ALA A 174 0.18 2.73 5.56
CA ALA A 174 -0.57 3.11 4.38
C ALA A 174 -1.33 1.91 3.80
N ALA A 175 -2.64 2.08 3.61
CA ALA A 175 -3.54 1.14 2.94
C ALA A 175 -4.44 1.91 1.97
N ASP A 176 -4.95 1.21 0.95
CA ASP A 176 -6.15 1.67 0.26
C ASP A 176 -7.37 1.46 1.20
N PRO A 177 -8.42 2.29 1.14
CA PRO A 177 -9.56 2.18 2.06
C PRO A 177 -10.20 0.79 2.10
N ASP A 178 -10.35 0.13 0.94
CA ASP A 178 -10.90 -1.22 0.84
C ASP A 178 -9.99 -2.30 1.45
N ASP A 179 -8.70 -2.00 1.61
CA ASP A 179 -7.66 -2.89 2.15
C ASP A 179 -7.39 -2.65 3.65
N ALA A 180 -7.93 -1.57 4.23
CA ALA A 180 -7.57 -1.13 5.58
C ALA A 180 -7.97 -2.13 6.68
N GLU A 181 -9.21 -2.60 6.68
CA GLU A 181 -9.70 -3.58 7.66
C GLU A 181 -8.92 -4.92 7.60
N PRO A 182 -8.77 -5.58 6.44
CA PRO A 182 -7.98 -6.81 6.34
C PRO A 182 -6.51 -6.61 6.73
N LEU A 183 -5.92 -5.46 6.42
CA LEU A 183 -4.54 -5.16 6.79
C LEU A 183 -4.40 -4.92 8.31
N ALA A 184 -5.37 -4.25 8.92
CA ALA A 184 -5.41 -4.02 10.36
C ALA A 184 -5.54 -5.34 11.13
N GLU A 185 -6.43 -6.22 10.67
CA GLU A 185 -6.57 -7.59 11.19
C GLU A 185 -5.25 -8.36 11.05
N LEU A 186 -4.62 -8.32 9.87
CA LEU A 186 -3.35 -9.00 9.63
C LEU A 186 -2.24 -8.53 10.55
N LEU A 187 -2.11 -7.21 10.74
CA LEU A 187 -1.02 -6.61 11.50
C LEU A 187 -1.30 -6.52 13.00
N ASP A 188 -2.50 -6.92 13.46
CA ASP A 188 -2.99 -6.70 14.82
C ASP A 188 -2.87 -5.22 15.24
N LEU A 189 -3.27 -4.32 14.33
CA LEU A 189 -3.23 -2.86 14.53
C LEU A 189 -4.63 -2.25 14.55
N PRO A 190 -4.85 -1.18 15.34
CA PRO A 190 -6.10 -0.42 15.27
C PRO A 190 -6.23 0.33 13.93
N LEU A 191 -7.47 0.62 13.53
CA LEU A 191 -7.73 1.57 12.46
C LEU A 191 -7.51 3.00 12.97
N ALA A 192 -7.15 3.91 12.07
CA ALA A 192 -6.95 5.31 12.43
C ALA A 192 -8.24 5.95 12.99
N ALA A 193 -9.41 5.50 12.55
CA ALA A 193 -10.70 5.95 13.05
C ALA A 193 -10.91 5.60 14.53
N ASP A 194 -10.43 4.44 14.98
CA ASP A 194 -10.58 3.97 16.37
C ASP A 194 -9.80 4.84 17.37
N GLU A 195 -8.76 5.54 16.90
CA GLU A 195 -7.89 6.39 17.71
C GLU A 195 -8.35 7.85 17.77
N VAL A 196 -9.44 8.22 17.09
CA VAL A 196 -9.99 9.59 17.08
C VAL A 196 -11.36 9.63 17.74
N ASP A 197 -11.53 10.52 18.72
CA ASP A 197 -12.79 10.66 19.44
C ASP A 197 -13.94 11.11 18.52
N ALA A 198 -15.16 10.61 18.75
CA ALA A 198 -16.35 11.00 17.99
C ALA A 198 -16.68 12.51 18.09
N ASP A 199 -16.29 13.16 19.19
CA ASP A 199 -16.43 14.61 19.41
C ASP A 199 -15.09 15.37 19.26
N ALA A 200 -14.19 14.87 18.42
CA ALA A 200 -12.86 15.42 18.23
C ALA A 200 -12.84 16.80 17.55
N LEU A 201 -13.88 17.19 16.82
CA LEU A 201 -13.88 18.43 16.03
C LEU A 201 -13.83 19.69 16.92
N ILE A 202 -12.86 20.55 16.64
CA ILE A 202 -12.67 21.85 17.29
C ILE A 202 -12.75 22.93 16.22
N GLY A 203 -13.71 23.84 16.38
CA GLY A 203 -13.87 25.02 15.54
C GLY A 203 -15.32 25.50 15.51
N ASN A 204 -15.54 26.68 14.95
CA ASN A 204 -16.88 27.26 14.80
C ASN A 204 -17.33 27.20 13.35
N GLY A 205 -17.76 26.00 12.93
CA GLY A 205 -18.22 25.77 11.57
C GLY A 205 -19.59 26.36 11.30
N GLN A 206 -19.84 26.76 10.04
CA GLN A 206 -21.15 27.19 9.57
C GLN A 206 -21.63 26.28 8.44
N PRO A 207 -22.87 25.76 8.50
CA PRO A 207 -23.42 24.97 7.40
C PRO A 207 -23.70 25.87 6.19
N VAL A 208 -23.16 25.50 5.03
CA VAL A 208 -23.31 26.20 3.76
C VAL A 208 -23.74 25.19 2.69
N SER A 209 -24.65 25.61 1.80
CA SER A 209 -24.99 24.77 0.64
C SER A 209 -23.80 24.69 -0.32
N TRP A 210 -23.50 23.50 -0.83
CA TRP A 210 -22.49 23.35 -1.88
C TRP A 210 -22.74 24.26 -3.08
N SER A 211 -24.02 24.50 -3.43
CA SER A 211 -24.43 25.39 -4.52
C SER A 211 -24.13 26.87 -4.29
N ASP A 212 -23.92 27.28 -3.04
CA ASP A 212 -23.67 28.67 -2.68
C ASP A 212 -22.17 29.02 -2.72
N LEU A 213 -21.31 27.99 -2.82
CA LEU A 213 -19.86 28.13 -2.95
C LEU A 213 -19.49 28.35 -4.43
N GLY A 214 -19.38 29.61 -4.84
CA GLY A 214 -19.16 29.98 -6.25
C GLY A 214 -17.92 29.33 -6.90
N ALA A 215 -16.83 29.18 -6.15
CA ALA A 215 -15.63 28.50 -6.64
C ALA A 215 -15.88 27.00 -6.89
N VAL A 216 -16.65 26.33 -6.02
CA VAL A 216 -17.06 24.93 -6.20
C VAL A 216 -17.91 24.78 -7.46
N VAL A 217 -18.90 25.65 -7.65
CA VAL A 217 -19.76 25.63 -8.83
C VAL A 217 -18.94 25.78 -10.11
N ALA A 218 -18.00 26.73 -10.14
CA ALA A 218 -17.15 26.96 -11.30
C ALA A 218 -16.18 25.80 -11.58
N ALA A 219 -15.58 25.21 -10.54
CA ALA A 219 -14.70 24.04 -10.68
C ALA A 219 -15.47 22.81 -11.17
N SER A 220 -16.68 22.56 -10.64
CA SER A 220 -17.58 21.51 -11.09
C SER A 220 -17.98 21.68 -12.56
N GLU A 221 -18.31 22.89 -13.00
CA GLU A 221 -18.63 23.20 -14.40
C GLU A 221 -17.45 22.91 -15.33
N LEU A 222 -16.24 23.35 -14.96
CA LEU A 222 -15.02 23.13 -15.75
C LEU A 222 -14.65 21.64 -15.89
N LEU A 223 -14.96 20.83 -14.87
CA LEU A 223 -14.69 19.39 -14.87
C LEU A 223 -15.86 18.55 -15.44
N ASP A 224 -16.96 19.17 -15.86
CA ASP A 224 -18.20 18.48 -16.26
C ASP A 224 -18.69 17.51 -15.16
N ARG A 225 -18.69 17.98 -13.90
CA ARG A 225 -19.11 17.23 -12.72
C ARG A 225 -20.30 17.88 -12.04
N PRO A 226 -21.19 17.10 -11.40
CA PRO A 226 -22.26 17.67 -10.59
C PRO A 226 -21.69 18.41 -9.37
N VAL A 227 -22.37 19.48 -8.96
CA VAL A 227 -22.18 20.05 -7.62
C VAL A 227 -22.91 19.12 -6.63
N PRO A 228 -22.29 18.73 -5.50
CA PRO A 228 -22.96 17.88 -4.53
C PRO A 228 -24.25 18.51 -4.02
N GLU A 229 -25.24 17.67 -3.72
CA GLU A 229 -26.44 18.11 -3.00
C GLU A 229 -26.14 18.24 -1.51
N GLY A 230 -26.93 19.06 -0.80
CA GLY A 230 -26.83 19.20 0.65
C GLY A 230 -25.81 20.24 1.11
N LEU A 231 -25.27 20.01 2.31
CA LEU A 231 -24.49 21.00 3.06
C LEU A 231 -23.06 20.52 3.28
N VAL A 232 -22.15 21.50 3.36
CA VAL A 232 -20.81 21.36 3.94
C VAL A 232 -20.70 22.32 5.12
N VAL A 233 -20.04 21.88 6.19
CA VAL A 233 -19.75 22.76 7.33
C VAL A 233 -18.40 23.42 7.09
N VAL A 234 -18.42 24.74 6.88
CA VAL A 234 -17.24 25.54 6.53
C VAL A 234 -16.68 26.23 7.76
N TYR A 235 -15.35 26.19 7.93
CA TYR A 235 -14.62 26.72 9.08
C TYR A 235 -13.57 27.74 8.62
N ASP A 236 -13.34 28.77 9.44
CA ASP A 236 -12.16 29.63 9.28
C ASP A 236 -10.88 28.89 9.70
N GLU A 237 -10.96 28.12 10.78
CA GLU A 237 -9.91 27.21 11.28
C GLU A 237 -10.57 25.92 11.75
N LEU A 238 -10.06 24.79 11.28
CA LEU A 238 -10.54 23.46 11.65
C LEU A 238 -9.43 22.65 12.30
N SER A 239 -9.78 21.93 13.35
CA SER A 239 -8.85 21.03 14.02
C SER A 239 -9.59 19.84 14.59
N VAL A 240 -8.85 18.77 14.84
CA VAL A 240 -9.33 17.60 15.57
C VAL A 240 -8.51 17.37 16.82
N ARG A 241 -9.16 16.86 17.85
CA ARG A 241 -8.54 16.42 19.09
C ARG A 241 -8.27 14.93 19.02
N ARG A 242 -7.04 14.53 19.33
CA ARG A 242 -6.63 13.13 19.53
C ARG A 242 -5.91 13.04 20.88
N GLY A 243 -6.53 12.39 21.85
CA GLY A 243 -6.12 12.50 23.26
C GLY A 243 -6.12 13.96 23.73
N ASP A 244 -5.01 14.41 24.32
CA ASP A 244 -4.83 15.78 24.81
C ASP A 244 -4.27 16.76 23.76
N THR A 245 -4.05 16.29 22.52
CA THR A 245 -3.39 17.08 21.48
C THR A 245 -4.38 17.55 20.41
N ARG A 246 -4.23 18.80 19.98
CA ARG A 246 -4.98 19.40 18.87
C ARG A 246 -4.16 19.34 17.58
N TYR A 247 -4.76 18.82 16.51
CA TYR A 247 -4.17 18.73 15.18
C TYR A 247 -4.94 19.61 14.21
N PRO A 248 -4.29 20.57 13.51
CA PRO A 248 -4.94 21.31 12.45
C PRO A 248 -5.24 20.39 11.27
N VAL A 249 -6.45 20.47 10.72
CA VAL A 249 -6.86 19.67 9.56
C VAL A 249 -7.60 20.57 8.58
N ALA A 250 -7.37 20.38 7.28
CA ALA A 250 -8.05 21.19 6.26
C ALA A 250 -9.48 20.72 6.00
N TRP A 251 -9.82 19.47 6.34
CA TRP A 251 -11.11 18.87 6.10
C TRP A 251 -11.32 17.65 7.02
N TRP A 252 -12.58 17.26 7.21
CA TRP A 252 -12.96 16.12 8.02
C TRP A 252 -14.30 15.55 7.58
N VAL A 253 -14.53 14.25 7.83
CA VAL A 253 -15.83 13.62 7.68
C VAL A 253 -16.17 12.95 9.00
N THR A 254 -17.33 13.29 9.57
CA THR A 254 -17.83 12.66 10.80
C THR A 254 -18.43 11.29 10.51
N GLU A 255 -18.62 10.47 11.54
CA GLU A 255 -19.18 9.12 11.42
C GLU A 255 -20.58 9.11 10.77
N ASP A 256 -21.38 10.15 10.99
CA ASP A 256 -22.69 10.34 10.34
C ASP A 256 -22.61 10.88 8.90
N GLY A 257 -21.40 11.01 8.34
CA GLY A 257 -21.14 11.39 6.96
C GLY A 257 -21.18 12.89 6.70
N VAL A 258 -21.25 13.74 7.72
CA VAL A 258 -21.22 15.19 7.54
C VAL A 258 -19.81 15.61 7.13
N VAL A 259 -19.73 16.40 6.06
CA VAL A 259 -18.46 16.89 5.52
C VAL A 259 -18.14 18.26 6.11
N HIS A 260 -16.92 18.39 6.64
CA HIS A 260 -16.37 19.60 7.22
C HIS A 260 -15.13 20.03 6.43
N ALA A 261 -14.95 21.34 6.21
CA ALA A 261 -13.81 21.88 5.49
C ALA A 261 -13.41 23.25 6.02
N GLU A 262 -12.11 23.55 6.02
CA GLU A 262 -11.65 24.94 6.09
C GLU A 262 -12.02 25.67 4.80
N ASP A 263 -12.31 26.97 4.89
CA ASP A 263 -12.55 27.86 3.75
C ASP A 263 -11.25 28.17 3.00
N THR A 264 -10.64 27.12 2.45
CA THR A 264 -9.41 27.16 1.68
C THR A 264 -9.53 26.23 0.48
N PRO A 265 -8.79 26.49 -0.63
CA PRO A 265 -8.76 25.57 -1.76
C PRO A 265 -8.35 24.15 -1.35
N ALA A 266 -7.44 24.02 -0.39
CA ALA A 266 -6.98 22.72 0.11
C ALA A 266 -8.06 21.95 0.88
N GLY A 267 -8.86 22.64 1.71
CA GLY A 267 -9.93 22.02 2.49
C GLY A 267 -11.12 21.65 1.61
N LEU A 268 -11.65 22.63 0.89
CA LEU A 268 -12.81 22.47 0.03
C LEU A 268 -12.56 21.49 -1.12
N SER A 269 -11.36 21.41 -1.69
CA SER A 269 -11.09 20.46 -2.78
C SER A 269 -11.19 19.01 -2.33
N ARG A 270 -10.67 18.69 -1.14
CA ARG A 270 -10.70 17.33 -0.59
C ARG A 270 -12.10 16.94 -0.15
N ALA A 271 -12.79 17.85 0.52
CA ALA A 271 -14.19 17.70 0.89
C ALA A 271 -15.09 17.47 -0.33
N LEU A 272 -14.91 18.27 -1.39
CA LEU A 272 -15.66 18.14 -2.64
C LEU A 272 -15.33 16.82 -3.34
N ALA A 273 -14.04 16.49 -3.49
CA ALA A 273 -13.60 15.26 -4.14
C ALA A 273 -14.14 14.01 -3.45
N TRP A 274 -14.23 14.05 -2.11
CA TRP A 274 -14.86 13.00 -1.32
C TRP A 274 -16.37 12.94 -1.57
N ALA A 275 -17.06 14.09 -1.50
CA ALA A 275 -18.51 14.17 -1.63
C ALA A 275 -19.06 13.70 -2.99
N VAL A 276 -18.26 13.74 -4.07
CA VAL A 276 -18.66 13.27 -5.41
C VAL A 276 -17.89 12.05 -5.90
N ASP A 277 -17.23 11.32 -4.99
CA ASP A 277 -16.48 10.09 -5.29
C ASP A 277 -15.45 10.26 -6.42
N CYS A 278 -14.70 11.37 -6.39
CA CYS A 278 -13.63 11.67 -7.35
C CYS A 278 -12.30 11.98 -6.65
N TRP A 279 -11.94 11.21 -5.62
CA TRP A 279 -10.76 11.44 -4.79
C TRP A 279 -9.46 11.70 -5.58
N HIS A 280 -9.29 11.06 -6.74
CA HIS A 280 -8.14 11.25 -7.64
C HIS A 280 -7.99 12.70 -8.15
N ASP A 281 -9.10 13.44 -8.27
CA ASP A 281 -9.12 14.82 -8.80
C ASP A 281 -8.87 15.88 -7.72
N ARG A 282 -8.72 15.51 -6.44
CA ARG A 282 -8.59 16.46 -5.30
C ARG A 282 -7.51 17.54 -5.49
N HIS A 283 -6.43 17.22 -6.21
CA HIS A 283 -5.34 18.15 -6.48
C HIS A 283 -5.66 19.09 -7.65
N LEU A 284 -6.34 18.59 -8.68
CA LEU A 284 -6.86 19.41 -9.78
C LEU A 284 -7.96 20.34 -9.27
N LEU A 285 -8.87 19.83 -8.44
CA LEU A 285 -9.88 20.61 -7.74
C LEU A 285 -9.26 21.69 -6.86
N ALA A 286 -8.14 21.42 -6.17
CA ALA A 286 -7.45 22.44 -5.39
C ALA A 286 -6.96 23.60 -6.28
N ALA A 287 -6.40 23.29 -7.44
CA ALA A 287 -5.97 24.32 -8.40
C ALA A 287 -7.15 25.12 -8.95
N LEU A 288 -8.25 24.46 -9.32
CA LEU A 288 -9.45 25.12 -9.84
C LEU A 288 -10.20 25.94 -8.80
N LEU A 289 -10.16 25.54 -7.52
CA LEU A 289 -10.74 26.34 -6.44
C LEU A 289 -9.90 27.58 -6.11
N ASP A 290 -8.58 27.53 -6.34
CA ASP A 290 -7.69 28.68 -6.21
C ASP A 290 -7.83 29.65 -7.40
N ASP A 291 -7.90 29.12 -8.63
CA ASP A 291 -8.10 29.91 -9.86
C ASP A 291 -9.03 29.18 -10.86
N PRO A 292 -10.35 29.46 -10.85
CA PRO A 292 -11.35 28.74 -11.64
C PRO A 292 -11.37 29.20 -13.11
N THR A 293 -10.29 28.93 -13.84
CA THR A 293 -10.16 29.28 -15.26
C THR A 293 -9.90 28.07 -16.15
N ALA A 294 -10.28 28.19 -17.43
CA ALA A 294 -9.94 27.19 -18.44
C ALA A 294 -8.41 27.07 -18.65
N ALA A 295 -7.62 28.11 -18.31
CA ALA A 295 -6.17 28.04 -18.38
C ALA A 295 -5.62 27.09 -17.31
N THR A 296 -6.11 27.20 -16.07
CA THR A 296 -5.76 26.30 -14.96
C THR A 296 -6.15 24.85 -15.25
N TYR A 297 -7.30 24.63 -15.88
CA TYR A 297 -7.73 23.28 -16.27
C TYR A 297 -6.80 22.62 -17.31
N LEU A 298 -6.22 23.41 -18.22
CA LEU A 298 -5.40 22.91 -19.33
C LEU A 298 -3.89 22.87 -19.04
N SER A 299 -3.44 23.44 -17.92
CA SER A 299 -2.02 23.50 -17.52
C SER A 299 -1.57 22.25 -16.79
#